data_AF-A0A442MJZ7-F1
#
_entry.id   AF-A0A442MJZ7-F1
#
_cell.length_a   1.000
_cell.length_b   1.000
_cell.length_c   1.000
_cell.angle_alpha   90.00
_cell.angle_beta   90.00
_cell.angle_gamma   90.00
#
_symmetry.space_group_name_H-M   'P 1'
#
loop_
_entity.id
_entity.type
_entity.pdbx_description
1 polymer ?
#
loop_
_entity_poly.entity_id
_entity_poly.type
_entity_poly.pdbx_seq_one_letter_code
_entity_poly.pdbx_strand_id
1 'polypeptide(L)' 'MRFRCILDEEAGIRAWPMFQKSWVEQDPSVRFIMTHSAPLTVPSRPNASFCATVI' A
#
# COMPACT_ATOMS: atom_id res chain seq x y z
N MET A 1 11.59 -1.75 -5.07
CA MET A 1 10.16 -1.64 -4.71
C MET A 1 9.45 -0.84 -5.78
N ARG A 2 8.31 -1.28 -6.31
CA ARG A 2 7.46 -0.46 -7.19
C ARG A 2 6.12 -0.24 -6.50
N PHE A 3 5.53 0.94 -6.69
CA PHE A 3 4.20 1.27 -6.16
C PHE A 3 3.23 1.41 -7.31
N ARG A 4 2.07 0.75 -7.20
CA ARG A 4 0.97 0.91 -8.15
C ARG A 4 0.08 2.08 -7.73
N CYS A 5 -0.79 2.47 -8.65
CA CYS A 5 -1.73 3.56 -8.46
C CYS A 5 -2.70 3.27 -7.30
N ILE A 6 -2.97 4.28 -6.48
CA ILE A 6 -3.99 4.22 -5.44
C ILE A 6 -5.32 4.59 -6.08
N LEU A 7 -6.28 3.67 -6.03
CA LEU A 7 -7.64 3.85 -6.55
C LEU A 7 -8.51 4.61 -5.53
N ASP A 8 -8.08 5.80 -5.13
CA ASP A 8 -8.85 6.71 -4.28
C ASP A 8 -8.98 8.06 -5.01
N GLU A 9 -10.18 8.63 -4.99
CA GLU A 9 -10.51 9.90 -5.67
C GLU A 9 -9.73 11.07 -5.06
N GLU A 10 -9.51 11.08 -3.74
CA GLU A 10 -8.71 12.11 -3.08
C GLU A 10 -7.21 11.93 -3.33
N ALA A 11 -6.77 10.72 -3.65
CA ALA A 11 -5.39 10.45 -4.08
C ALA A 11 -5.14 10.85 -5.54
N GLY A 12 -6.18 11.25 -6.28
CA GLY A 12 -6.11 11.68 -7.68
C GLY A 12 -5.63 10.59 -8.63
N ILE A 13 -5.85 9.32 -8.28
CA ILE A 13 -5.40 8.15 -9.06
C ILE A 13 -3.90 8.28 -9.37
N ARG A 14 -3.09 8.49 -8.33
CA ARG A 14 -1.62 8.57 -8.43
C ARG A 14 -0.95 7.44 -7.66
N ALA A 15 0.24 7.06 -8.13
CA ALA A 15 1.11 6.12 -7.45
C ALA A 15 1.88 6.83 -6.34
N TRP A 16 1.36 6.78 -5.11
CA TRP A 16 2.05 7.24 -3.91
C TRP A 16 2.62 6.05 -3.12
N PRO A 17 3.76 6.21 -2.43
CA PRO A 17 4.33 5.16 -1.59
C PRO A 17 3.43 4.82 -0.40
N MET A 18 2.85 5.84 0.23
CA MET A 18 1.79 5.74 1.24
C MET A 18 0.88 6.96 1.09
N PHE A 19 -0.42 6.73 1.06
CA PHE A 19 -1.44 7.79 1.07
C PHE A 19 -2.23 7.69 2.37
N GLN A 20 -2.27 8.79 3.12
CA GLN A 20 -3.01 8.87 4.37
C GLN A 20 -4.28 9.69 4.15
N LYS A 21 -5.42 9.09 4.49
CA LYS A 21 -6.75 9.69 4.40
C LYS A 21 -7.34 9.76 5.79
N SER A 22 -7.93 10.91 6.15
CA SER A 22 -8.66 11.07 7.40
C SER A 22 -10.03 11.66 7.16
N TRP A 23 -11.08 11.00 7.64
CA TRP A 23 -12.44 11.51 7.59
C TRP A 23 -13.08 11.43 8.97
N VAL A 24 -14.06 12.31 9.22
CA VAL A 24 -14.82 12.36 10.45
C VAL A 24 -16.23 11.88 10.13
N GLU A 25 -16.63 10.76 10.74
CA GLU A 25 -18.01 10.28 10.71
C GLU A 25 -18.77 11.00 11.83
N GLN A 26 -19.96 11.54 11.56
CA GLN A 26 -20.68 12.40 12.53
C GLN A 26 -21.60 11.63 13.48
N ASP A 27 -21.92 10.36 13.22
CA ASP A 27 -22.92 9.61 13.98
C ASP A 27 -22.56 8.11 14.14
N PRO A 28 -21.81 7.70 15.20
CA PRO A 28 -21.19 8.48 16.28
C PRO A 28 -19.92 9.22 15.83
N SER A 29 -19.53 10.28 16.56
CA SER A 29 -18.38 11.11 16.20
C SER A 29 -17.04 10.37 16.34
N VAL A 30 -16.58 9.77 15.24
CA VAL A 30 -15.33 9.00 15.18
C VAL A 30 -14.47 9.52 14.03
N ARG A 31 -13.18 9.74 14.31
CA ARG A 31 -12.18 10.05 13.29
C ARG A 31 -11.53 8.77 12.82
N PHE A 32 -11.71 8.45 11.55
CA PHE A 32 -11.01 7.35 10.90
C PHE A 32 -9.76 7.88 10.21
N ILE A 33 -8.69 7.11 10.33
CA ILE A 33 -7.44 7.35 9.62
C ILE A 33 -7.14 6.07 8.85
N MET A 34 -7.06 6.16 7.53
CA MET A 34 -6.73 5.05 6.65
C MET A 34 -5.44 5.35 5.92
N THR A 35 -4.51 4.40 5.95
CA THR A 35 -3.30 4.47 5.12
C THR A 35 -3.40 3.44 4.01
N HIS A 36 -3.42 3.87 2.76
CA HIS A 36 -3.42 3.02 1.58
C HIS A 36 -2.01 2.96 0.98
N SER A 37 -1.50 1.76 0.72
CA SER A 37 -0.29 1.53 -0.07
C SER A 37 -0.51 0.36 -1.03
N ALA A 38 0.07 0.45 -2.24
CA ALA A 38 0.03 -0.63 -3.23
C ALA A 38 1.45 -1.08 -3.62
N PRO A 39 2.24 -1.65 -2.70
CA PRO A 39 3.60 -2.08 -2.97
C PRO A 39 3.65 -3.39 -3.77
N LEU A 40 4.58 -3.46 -4.71
CA LEU A 40 4.98 -4.69 -5.39
C LEU A 40 6.50 -4.80 -5.37
N THR A 41 7.00 -5.81 -4.66
CA THR A 41 8.44 -6.13 -4.62
C THR A 41 8.78 -6.94 -5.86
N VAL A 42 9.40 -6.30 -6.85
CA VAL A 42 9.90 -6.97 -8.04
C VAL A 42 11.41 -7.20 -7.86
N PRO A 43 11.88 -8.45 -7.72
CA PRO A 43 13.30 -8.74 -7.68
C PRO A 43 13.92 -8.46 -9.05
N SER A 44 15.08 -7.80 -9.09
CA SER A 44 15.81 -7.54 -10.33
C SER A 44 16.41 -8.81 -10.94
N ARG A 45 16.69 -9.83 -10.11
CA ARG A 45 17.19 -11.14 -10.49
C ARG A 45 16.49 -12.24 -9.68
N PRO A 46 15.38 -12.84 -10.18
CA PRO A 46 14.61 -13.82 -9.42
C PRO A 46 15.39 -15.10 -9.10
N ASN A 47 16.39 -15.46 -9.91
CA ASN A 47 17.17 -16.69 -9.75
C ASN A 47 18.38 -16.55 -8.81
N ALA A 48 18.59 -15.37 -8.19
CA ALA A 48 19.75 -15.10 -7.33
C ALA A 48 19.51 -15.46 -5.85
N SER A 49 18.42 -16.18 -5.54
CA SER A 49 18.11 -16.66 -4.19
C SER A 49 17.62 -18.11 -4.23
N PHE A 50 17.97 -18.89 -3.21
CA PHE A 50 17.51 -20.27 -3.02
C PHE A 50 17.04 -20.47 -1.58
N CYS A 51 16.02 -21.31 -1.36
CA CYS A 51 15.50 -21.68 -0.05
C CYS A 51 15.59 -23.19 0.10
N ALA A 52 16.32 -23.67 1.11
CA ALA A 52 16.39 -25.08 1.47
C ALA A 52 15.65 -25.29 2.80
N THR A 53 14.61 -26.12 2.78
CA THR A 53 13.96 -26.58 4.01
C THR A 53 14.63 -27.88 4.43
N VAL A 54 15.22 -27.90 5.63
CA VAL A 54 15.83 -29.09 6.22
C VAL A 54 14.88 -29.63 7.27
N ILE A 55 14.60 -30.93 7.22
CA ILE A 55 13.76 -31.65 8.19
C ILE A 55 14.56 -32.12 9.38
#